data_AF-A0A9D1XCI4-F1
#
_entry.id   AF-A0A9D1XCI4-F1
#
_cell.length_a   1.000
_cell.length_b   1.000
_cell.length_c   1.000
_cell.angle_alpha   90.00
_cell.angle_beta   90.00
_cell.angle_gamma   90.00
#
_symmetry.space_group_name_H-M   'P 1'
#
loop_
_entity.id
_entity.type
_entity.pdbx_description
1 polymer ?
#
loop_
_entity_poly.entity_id
_entity_poly.type
_entity_poly.pdbx_seq_one_letter_code
_entity_poly.pdbx_strand_id
1 'polypeptide(L)'
;MDTLVEGWQEIEGGLEVEIVEIPTDGESAELKLSELRTEIMAGEGPDIFVLSCTPPTVDASHEDLFRDLGKAMEAGMFLPLDEYISNAKYIDTSGWNQTVLVAGKTEEGQVVLPLYYYIQAYVYKSSDLSGQELPDSWETLIASDSPIVGNLWAFDFVYSFENLADYQTGKLTFTEEVLKAYLEEYCSGLERVGAQNSETEFPEPIASGNITPEFLTQGVGGALEEDQTYLAVPNREGSVTALVCKFAAINVTVQHPLFKDNIWVA
;
A
#
# COMPACT_ATOMS: atom_id res chain seq x y z
N MET A 1 8.47 -4.20 -17.13
CA MET A 1 9.28 -5.16 -16.36
C MET A 1 10.61 -5.42 -17.07
N ASP A 2 10.57 -5.51 -18.40
CA ASP A 2 11.70 -5.78 -19.31
C ASP A 2 13.01 -5.05 -18.97
N THR A 3 12.99 -3.73 -18.76
CA THR A 3 14.21 -2.97 -18.44
C THR A 3 14.88 -3.42 -17.12
N LEU A 4 14.09 -3.88 -16.13
CA LEU A 4 14.65 -4.43 -14.89
C LEU A 4 15.31 -5.79 -15.13
N VAL A 5 14.68 -6.62 -15.96
CA VAL A 5 15.21 -7.95 -16.33
C VAL A 5 16.48 -7.81 -17.16
N GLU A 6 16.49 -6.93 -18.16
CA GLU A 6 17.68 -6.62 -18.97
C GLU A 6 18.83 -6.14 -18.07
N GLY A 7 18.57 -5.17 -17.19
CA GLY A 7 19.59 -4.67 -16.26
C GLY A 7 20.11 -5.73 -15.30
N TRP A 8 19.25 -6.62 -14.81
CA TRP A 8 19.68 -7.73 -13.95
C TRP A 8 20.52 -8.76 -14.72
N GLN A 9 20.11 -9.12 -15.94
CA GLN A 9 20.85 -10.05 -16.80
C GLN A 9 22.25 -9.51 -17.17
N GLU A 10 22.39 -8.19 -17.34
CA GLU A 10 23.69 -7.54 -17.53
C GLU A 10 24.61 -7.65 -16.30
N ILE A 11 24.04 -7.59 -15.09
CA ILE A 11 24.80 -7.60 -13.82
C ILE A 11 25.24 -9.01 -13.43
N GLU A 12 24.32 -9.98 -13.46
CA GLU A 12 24.56 -11.32 -12.90
C GLU A 12 24.91 -12.36 -13.97
N GLY A 13 24.60 -12.12 -15.24
CA GLY A 13 25.06 -12.90 -16.39
C GLY A 13 24.67 -14.38 -16.38
N GLY A 14 23.80 -14.79 -17.31
CA GLY A 14 23.65 -16.21 -17.69
C GLY A 14 22.45 -16.96 -17.13
N LEU A 15 21.44 -16.27 -16.61
CA LEU A 15 20.13 -16.86 -16.27
C LEU A 15 19.07 -16.37 -17.25
N GLU A 16 18.32 -17.30 -17.83
CA GLU A 16 17.17 -16.98 -18.68
C GLU A 16 16.00 -16.54 -17.77
N VAL A 17 15.34 -15.44 -18.10
CA VAL A 17 14.19 -14.95 -17.35
C VAL A 17 12.97 -14.99 -18.26
N GLU A 18 11.93 -15.68 -17.82
CA GLU A 18 10.63 -15.69 -18.45
C GLU A 18 9.68 -14.79 -17.65
N ILE A 19 9.15 -13.77 -18.31
CA ILE A 19 8.18 -12.85 -17.72
C ILE A 19 6.78 -13.33 -18.13
N VAL A 20 5.94 -13.57 -17.13
CA VAL A 20 4.55 -13.97 -17.29
C VAL A 20 3.67 -12.79 -16.92
N GLU A 21 3.26 -12.00 -17.91
CA GLU A 21 2.36 -10.87 -17.66
C GLU A 21 0.91 -11.33 -17.61
N ILE A 22 0.18 -10.89 -16.58
CA ILE A 22 -1.27 -11.05 -16.50
C ILE A 22 -1.91 -9.97 -17.41
N PRO A 23 -2.73 -10.36 -18.41
CA PRO A 23 -3.37 -9.39 -19.31
C PRO A 23 -4.25 -8.39 -18.56
N THR A 24 -4.49 -7.23 -19.17
CA THR A 24 -5.38 -6.20 -18.60
C THR A 24 -6.84 -6.35 -19.03
N ASP A 25 -7.12 -7.13 -20.07
CA ASP A 25 -8.50 -7.39 -20.51
C ASP A 25 -9.16 -8.46 -19.65
N GLY A 26 -10.39 -8.23 -19.21
CA GLY A 26 -11.03 -9.05 -18.17
C GLY A 26 -11.10 -10.55 -18.48
N GLU A 27 -11.45 -10.95 -19.71
CA GLU A 27 -11.60 -12.36 -20.06
C GLU A 27 -10.24 -13.09 -20.12
N SER A 28 -9.23 -12.50 -20.76
CA SER A 28 -7.90 -13.13 -20.82
C SER A 28 -7.19 -13.09 -19.48
N ALA A 29 -7.41 -12.03 -18.67
CA ALA A 29 -6.93 -11.94 -17.30
C ALA A 29 -7.48 -13.07 -16.44
N GLU A 30 -8.81 -13.27 -16.44
CA GLU A 30 -9.47 -14.34 -15.68
C GLU A 30 -8.95 -15.74 -16.07
N LEU A 31 -8.78 -15.99 -17.37
CA LEU A 31 -8.23 -17.25 -17.86
C LEU A 31 -6.79 -17.45 -17.38
N LYS A 32 -5.92 -16.43 -17.50
CA LYS A 32 -4.52 -16.53 -17.09
C LYS A 32 -4.36 -16.69 -15.58
N LEU A 33 -5.16 -15.96 -14.81
CA LEU A 33 -5.21 -16.08 -13.34
C LEU A 33 -5.65 -17.49 -12.91
N SER A 34 -6.65 -18.06 -13.58
CA SER A 34 -7.14 -19.41 -13.30
C SER A 34 -6.06 -20.47 -13.60
N GLU A 35 -5.36 -20.34 -14.72
CA GLU A 35 -4.22 -21.19 -15.09
C GLU A 35 -3.12 -21.11 -14.01
N LEU A 36 -2.63 -19.90 -13.71
CA LEU A 36 -1.55 -19.69 -12.73
C LEU A 36 -1.91 -20.22 -11.35
N ARG A 37 -3.13 -19.98 -10.86
CA ARG A 37 -3.57 -20.52 -9.56
C ARG A 37 -3.62 -22.04 -9.56
N THR A 38 -4.01 -22.66 -10.69
CA THR A 38 -4.03 -24.13 -10.82
C THR A 38 -2.61 -24.69 -10.77
N GLU A 39 -1.66 -24.08 -11.47
CA GLU A 39 -0.24 -24.44 -11.44
C GLU A 39 0.35 -24.32 -10.02
N ILE A 40 0.14 -23.17 -9.36
CA ILE A 40 0.59 -22.93 -7.99
C ILE A 40 0.02 -23.98 -7.03
N MET A 41 -1.26 -24.31 -7.15
CA MET A 41 -1.89 -25.37 -6.33
C MET A 41 -1.34 -26.77 -6.61
N ALA A 42 -0.86 -27.03 -7.82
CA ALA A 42 -0.18 -28.28 -8.18
C ALA A 42 1.28 -28.32 -7.69
N GLY A 43 1.78 -27.21 -7.13
CA GLY A 43 3.16 -27.04 -6.70
C GLY A 43 4.12 -26.60 -7.83
N GLU A 44 3.56 -26.21 -8.96
CA GLU A 44 4.27 -25.62 -10.11
C GLU A 44 4.09 -24.09 -10.08
N GLY A 45 4.25 -23.44 -11.24
CA GLY A 45 4.05 -22.01 -11.42
C GLY A 45 5.31 -21.16 -11.29
N PRO A 46 5.15 -19.82 -11.27
CA PRO A 46 6.28 -18.89 -11.26
C PRO A 46 7.16 -19.03 -10.02
N ASP A 47 8.46 -18.76 -10.18
CA ASP A 47 9.42 -18.77 -9.08
C ASP A 47 9.33 -17.49 -8.23
N ILE A 48 9.13 -16.35 -8.89
CA ILE A 48 9.08 -15.02 -8.29
C ILE A 48 7.74 -14.38 -8.62
N PHE A 49 7.15 -13.71 -7.63
CA PHE A 49 5.95 -12.92 -7.79
C PHE A 49 6.25 -11.44 -7.57
N VAL A 50 5.81 -10.58 -8.49
CA VAL A 50 5.75 -9.12 -8.32
C VAL A 50 4.28 -8.72 -8.21
N LEU A 51 3.82 -8.69 -6.98
CA LEU A 51 2.42 -8.54 -6.64
C LEU A 51 2.05 -7.06 -6.57
N SER A 52 1.01 -6.68 -7.31
CA SER A 52 0.34 -5.41 -7.12
C SER A 52 -0.82 -5.59 -6.16
N CYS A 53 -1.00 -4.65 -5.24
CA CYS A 53 -2.15 -4.63 -4.34
C CYS A 53 -2.97 -3.37 -4.64
N THR A 54 -4.22 -3.58 -5.05
CA THR A 54 -5.13 -2.47 -5.32
C THR A 54 -5.61 -1.88 -3.99
N PRO A 55 -5.56 -0.55 -3.82
CA PRO A 55 -6.06 0.12 -2.61
C PRO A 55 -7.55 -0.15 -2.42
N PRO A 56 -8.05 -0.27 -1.18
CA PRO A 56 -9.48 -0.47 -0.93
C PRO A 56 -10.36 0.71 -1.38
N THR A 57 -9.77 1.88 -1.65
CA THR A 57 -10.44 3.07 -2.17
C THR A 57 -10.62 3.06 -3.68
N VAL A 58 -9.96 2.16 -4.40
CA VAL A 58 -10.00 2.07 -5.85
C VAL A 58 -10.86 0.88 -6.23
N ASP A 59 -11.85 1.10 -7.09
CA ASP A 59 -12.62 0.00 -7.68
C ASP A 59 -11.66 -0.82 -8.56
N ALA A 60 -11.26 -1.99 -8.06
CA ALA A 60 -10.37 -2.87 -8.77
C ALA A 60 -11.11 -3.46 -9.97
N SER A 61 -10.82 -2.94 -11.16
CA SER A 61 -11.41 -3.44 -12.41
C SER A 61 -10.87 -4.82 -12.83
N HIS A 62 -9.96 -5.40 -12.05
CA HIS A 62 -9.28 -6.65 -12.32
C HIS A 62 -9.06 -7.45 -11.03
N GLU A 63 -8.93 -8.76 -11.19
CA GLU A 63 -8.74 -9.68 -10.08
C GLU A 63 -7.23 -9.94 -9.87
N ASP A 64 -6.76 -9.88 -8.62
CA ASP A 64 -5.36 -10.11 -8.29
C ASP A 64 -5.01 -11.61 -8.22
N LEU A 65 -3.78 -12.01 -8.59
CA LEU A 65 -3.31 -13.41 -8.50
C LEU A 65 -3.60 -14.01 -7.12
N PHE A 66 -3.23 -13.27 -6.07
CA PHE A 66 -3.61 -13.55 -4.69
C PHE A 66 -4.63 -12.52 -4.23
N ARG A 67 -5.93 -12.91 -4.22
CA ARG A 67 -7.04 -12.03 -3.79
C ARG A 67 -6.85 -11.43 -2.40
N ASP A 68 -6.16 -12.15 -1.53
CA ASP A 68 -5.91 -11.78 -0.15
C ASP A 68 -4.49 -12.19 0.21
N LEU A 69 -3.56 -11.25 0.09
CA LEU A 69 -2.13 -11.50 0.28
C LEU A 69 -1.83 -11.97 1.71
N GLY A 70 -2.50 -11.40 2.72
CA GLY A 70 -2.34 -11.82 4.11
C GLY A 70 -2.71 -13.29 4.32
N LYS A 71 -3.79 -13.77 3.70
CA LYS A 71 -4.12 -15.21 3.71
C LYS A 71 -3.10 -16.06 2.98
N ALA A 72 -2.60 -15.60 1.83
CA ALA A 72 -1.58 -16.34 1.07
C ALA A 72 -0.27 -16.47 1.86
N MET A 73 0.11 -15.42 2.60
CA MET A 73 1.25 -15.42 3.51
C MET A 73 1.07 -16.44 4.65
N GLU A 74 -0.04 -16.39 5.37
CA GLU A 74 -0.30 -17.32 6.49
C GLU A 74 -0.54 -18.77 6.02
N ALA A 75 -0.97 -18.96 4.78
CA ALA A 75 -1.08 -20.28 4.17
C ALA A 75 0.29 -20.88 3.78
N GLY A 76 1.40 -20.15 3.98
CA GLY A 76 2.76 -20.64 3.72
C GLY A 76 3.07 -20.80 2.23
N MET A 77 2.45 -19.99 1.37
CA MET A 77 2.67 -20.10 -0.09
C MET A 77 3.98 -19.47 -0.57
N PHE A 78 4.67 -18.75 0.31
CA PHE A 78 5.91 -18.06 0.00
C PHE A 78 7.08 -18.55 0.85
N LEU A 79 8.27 -18.50 0.26
CA LEU A 79 9.52 -18.87 0.92
C LEU A 79 9.90 -17.82 1.99
N PRO A 80 10.29 -18.24 3.21
CA PRO A 80 10.89 -17.33 4.19
C PRO A 80 12.20 -16.72 3.66
N LEU A 81 12.35 -15.41 3.80
CA LEU A 81 13.37 -14.60 3.15
C LEU A 81 14.48 -14.12 4.09
N ASP A 82 14.36 -14.28 5.41
CA ASP A 82 15.30 -13.72 6.39
C ASP A 82 16.76 -14.14 6.14
N GLU A 83 16.99 -15.43 5.86
CA GLU A 83 18.33 -15.93 5.53
C GLU A 83 18.85 -15.33 4.21
N TYR A 84 17.99 -15.14 3.21
CA TYR A 84 18.37 -14.56 1.93
C TYR A 84 18.68 -13.07 2.04
N ILE A 85 17.86 -12.33 2.78
CA ILE A 85 18.05 -10.90 3.05
C ILE A 85 19.36 -10.68 3.80
N SER A 86 19.65 -11.48 4.84
CA SER A 86 20.88 -11.33 5.62
C SER A 86 22.16 -11.60 4.83
N ASN A 87 22.07 -12.37 3.75
CA ASN A 87 23.19 -12.72 2.86
C ASN A 87 23.12 -12.00 1.50
N ALA A 88 22.19 -11.05 1.32
CA ALA A 88 21.98 -10.40 0.02
C ALA A 88 23.16 -9.50 -0.34
N LYS A 89 23.61 -9.60 -1.60
CA LYS A 89 24.73 -8.79 -2.13
C LYS A 89 24.35 -7.33 -2.39
N TYR A 90 23.10 -7.09 -2.80
CA TYR A 90 22.64 -5.80 -3.31
C TYR A 90 21.49 -5.17 -2.52
N ILE A 91 20.93 -5.91 -1.56
CA ILE A 91 19.79 -5.45 -0.76
C ILE A 91 20.26 -5.29 0.67
N ASP A 92 20.03 -4.11 1.24
CA ASP A 92 20.14 -3.84 2.67
C ASP A 92 18.82 -3.27 3.16
N THR A 93 18.02 -4.12 3.83
CA THR A 93 16.71 -3.73 4.36
C THR A 93 16.82 -3.00 5.70
N SER A 94 18.01 -2.87 6.30
CA SER A 94 18.18 -2.17 7.59
C SER A 94 17.92 -0.67 7.47
N GLY A 95 18.17 -0.10 6.28
CA GLY A 95 17.85 1.29 5.97
C GLY A 95 16.40 1.53 5.53
N TRP A 96 15.58 0.48 5.40
CA TRP A 96 14.19 0.61 4.97
C TRP A 96 13.29 1.02 6.13
N ASN A 97 12.08 1.51 5.81
CA ASN A 97 11.06 1.78 6.81
C ASN A 97 10.60 0.45 7.44
N GLN A 98 10.98 0.24 8.70
CA GLN A 98 10.73 -1.02 9.40
C GLN A 98 9.23 -1.26 9.66
N THR A 99 8.45 -0.20 9.87
CA THR A 99 6.99 -0.31 10.04
C THR A 99 6.33 -0.85 8.77
N VAL A 100 6.80 -0.40 7.60
CA VAL A 100 6.32 -0.92 6.31
C VAL A 100 6.82 -2.36 6.09
N LEU A 101 8.09 -2.64 6.39
CA LEU A 101 8.68 -3.98 6.19
C LEU A 101 7.91 -5.07 6.95
N VAL A 102 7.40 -4.76 8.15
CA VAL A 102 6.59 -5.69 8.97
C VAL A 102 5.31 -6.15 8.25
N ALA A 103 4.77 -5.38 7.30
CA ALA A 103 3.57 -5.78 6.54
C ALA A 103 3.77 -7.07 5.72
N GLY A 104 5.03 -7.46 5.47
CA GLY A 104 5.36 -8.69 4.77
C GLY A 104 5.86 -9.84 5.66
N LYS A 105 5.66 -9.76 6.98
CA LYS A 105 6.11 -10.76 7.95
C LYS A 105 4.97 -11.62 8.48
N THR A 106 5.27 -12.89 8.75
CA THR A 106 4.46 -13.84 9.52
C THR A 106 5.27 -14.35 10.71
N GLU A 107 4.75 -15.33 11.46
CA GLU A 107 5.53 -16.00 12.52
C GLU A 107 6.80 -16.70 12.01
N GLU A 108 6.80 -17.11 10.73
CA GLU A 108 7.94 -17.77 10.08
C GLU A 108 9.03 -16.77 9.62
N GLY A 109 8.78 -15.47 9.76
CA GLY A 109 9.69 -14.39 9.37
C GLY A 109 9.19 -13.55 8.20
N GLN A 110 10.09 -12.92 7.47
CA GLN A 110 9.76 -12.14 6.27
C GLN A 110 9.45 -13.08 5.11
N VAL A 111 8.22 -13.10 4.62
CA VAL A 111 7.81 -13.99 3.52
C VAL A 111 7.54 -13.25 2.21
N VAL A 112 7.24 -11.95 2.29
CA VAL A 112 7.12 -11.06 1.13
C VAL A 112 7.82 -9.73 1.41
N LEU A 113 8.41 -9.08 0.41
CA LEU A 113 9.12 -7.80 0.53
C LEU A 113 8.26 -6.64 0.00
N PRO A 114 7.91 -5.65 0.83
CA PRO A 114 7.32 -4.40 0.36
C PRO A 114 8.29 -3.65 -0.54
N LEU A 115 7.91 -3.41 -1.80
CA LEU A 115 8.73 -2.71 -2.79
C LEU A 115 8.32 -1.25 -2.96
N TYR A 116 7.02 -0.98 -2.86
CA TYR A 116 6.48 0.35 -3.08
C TYR A 116 5.27 0.59 -2.20
N TYR A 117 5.25 1.73 -1.53
CA TYR A 117 4.16 2.20 -0.71
C TYR A 117 3.99 3.69 -0.89
N TYR A 118 2.79 4.18 -0.60
CA TYR A 118 2.54 5.61 -0.54
C TYR A 118 1.78 5.97 0.73
N ILE A 119 1.86 7.24 1.09
CA ILE A 119 1.12 7.86 2.18
C ILE A 119 0.25 8.95 1.53
N GLN A 120 -0.98 9.09 1.99
CA GLN A 120 -1.86 10.16 1.55
C GLN A 120 -1.43 11.47 2.21
N ALA A 121 -1.38 12.55 1.43
CA ALA A 121 -1.10 13.88 1.94
C ALA A 121 -1.84 14.98 1.19
N TYR A 122 -1.82 16.16 1.82
CA TYR A 122 -2.38 17.41 1.33
C TYR A 122 -1.32 18.50 1.42
N VAL A 123 -1.29 19.38 0.43
CA VAL A 123 -0.40 20.53 0.38
C VAL A 123 -1.24 21.80 0.34
N TYR A 124 -1.03 22.69 1.30
CA TYR A 124 -1.67 24.00 1.35
C TYR A 124 -0.61 25.10 1.38
N LYS A 125 -0.99 26.32 0.98
CA LYS A 125 -0.17 27.50 1.30
C LYS A 125 -0.16 27.66 2.82
N SER A 126 1.01 27.93 3.40
CA SER A 126 1.11 28.09 4.85
C SER A 126 0.26 29.25 5.38
N SER A 127 0.00 30.27 4.54
CA SER A 127 -0.91 31.39 4.88
C SER A 127 -2.35 30.94 5.11
N ASP A 128 -2.81 29.92 4.38
CA ASP A 128 -4.19 29.44 4.44
C ASP A 128 -4.46 28.65 5.73
N LEU A 129 -3.39 28.16 6.36
CA LEU A 129 -3.41 27.46 7.64
C LEU A 129 -2.98 28.34 8.83
N SER A 130 -2.71 29.63 8.59
CA SER A 130 -2.18 30.52 9.63
C SER A 130 -3.16 30.67 10.79
N GLY A 131 -2.66 30.44 12.02
CA GLY A 131 -3.47 30.52 13.25
C GLY A 131 -4.34 29.29 13.52
N GLN A 132 -4.23 28.23 12.72
CA GLN A 132 -4.89 26.95 12.94
C GLN A 132 -3.96 26.00 13.69
N GLU A 133 -4.50 25.23 14.64
CA GLU A 133 -3.76 24.11 15.23
C GLU A 133 -3.81 22.93 14.27
N LEU A 134 -2.63 22.40 13.93
CA LEU A 134 -2.51 21.22 13.09
C LEU A 134 -2.69 19.97 13.96
N PRO A 135 -3.46 18.97 13.49
CA PRO A 135 -3.78 17.81 14.28
C PRO A 135 -2.59 16.85 14.30
N ASP A 136 -2.28 16.34 15.49
CA ASP A 136 -1.26 15.31 15.74
C ASP A 136 -1.87 13.93 16.02
N SER A 137 -3.20 13.85 16.16
CA SER A 137 -3.94 12.61 16.40
C SER A 137 -5.29 12.63 15.68
N TRP A 138 -5.92 11.45 15.58
CA TRP A 138 -7.28 11.35 15.04
C TRP A 138 -8.29 12.19 15.85
N GLU A 139 -8.17 12.18 17.18
CA GLU A 139 -9.05 12.93 18.08
C GLU A 139 -8.94 14.43 17.88
N THR A 140 -7.71 14.96 17.73
CA THR A 140 -7.50 16.39 17.47
C THR A 140 -7.96 16.79 16.07
N LEU A 141 -7.85 15.87 15.10
CA LEU A 141 -8.38 16.07 13.74
C LEU A 141 -9.91 16.19 13.72
N ILE A 142 -10.63 15.23 14.31
CA ILE A 142 -12.11 15.22 14.25
C ILE A 142 -12.73 16.33 15.11
N ALA A 143 -12.07 16.70 16.21
CA ALA A 143 -12.48 17.77 17.11
C ALA A 143 -12.13 19.17 16.58
N SER A 144 -11.37 19.28 15.49
CA SER A 144 -10.97 20.56 14.93
C SER A 144 -12.19 21.35 14.43
N ASP A 145 -12.31 22.59 14.91
CA ASP A 145 -13.29 23.57 14.42
C ASP A 145 -12.86 24.19 13.09
N SER A 146 -11.63 23.94 12.63
CA SER A 146 -11.19 24.41 11.32
C SER A 146 -11.92 23.64 10.22
N PRO A 147 -12.59 24.33 9.29
CA PRO A 147 -13.24 23.67 8.15
C PRO A 147 -12.24 23.17 7.10
N ILE A 148 -10.98 23.61 7.14
CA ILE A 148 -9.91 23.12 6.24
C ILE A 148 -9.31 21.84 6.82
N VAL A 149 -8.85 21.90 8.08
CA VAL A 149 -8.18 20.79 8.75
C VAL A 149 -9.18 19.73 9.19
N GLY A 150 -10.26 20.13 9.86
CA GLY A 150 -11.27 19.25 10.43
C GLY A 150 -12.12 18.52 9.39
N ASN A 151 -11.90 18.71 8.09
CA ASN A 151 -12.59 17.99 7.02
C ASN A 151 -11.67 17.02 6.26
N LEU A 152 -10.37 16.97 6.56
CA LEU A 152 -9.41 16.08 5.88
C LEU A 152 -9.73 14.59 6.13
N TRP A 153 -10.22 14.23 7.32
CA TRP A 153 -10.56 12.84 7.67
C TRP A 153 -11.64 12.23 6.77
N ALA A 154 -12.51 13.05 6.14
CA ALA A 154 -13.65 12.55 5.37
C ALA A 154 -13.21 11.77 4.12
N PHE A 155 -12.07 12.10 3.54
CA PHE A 155 -11.52 11.43 2.36
C PHE A 155 -10.67 10.20 2.72
N ASP A 156 -10.23 10.12 3.98
CA ASP A 156 -9.22 9.17 4.45
C ASP A 156 -9.74 8.21 5.53
N PHE A 157 -11.05 8.17 5.74
CA PHE A 157 -11.68 7.35 6.77
C PHE A 157 -11.27 5.86 6.71
N VAL A 158 -11.10 5.30 5.53
CA VAL A 158 -10.67 3.89 5.38
C VAL A 158 -9.26 3.66 5.94
N TYR A 159 -8.41 4.69 5.94
CA TYR A 159 -7.06 4.64 6.50
C TYR A 159 -7.04 4.81 8.02
N SER A 160 -8.20 5.06 8.64
CA SER A 160 -8.35 5.09 10.11
C SER A 160 -8.40 3.70 10.73
N PHE A 161 -8.66 2.67 9.91
CA PHE A 161 -8.53 1.28 10.31
C PHE A 161 -7.09 0.82 10.08
N GLU A 162 -6.57 0.04 11.03
CA GLU A 162 -5.30 -0.68 10.84
C GLU A 162 -5.52 -1.93 9.97
N ASN A 163 -4.89 -3.05 10.35
CA ASN A 163 -5.21 -4.35 9.78
C ASN A 163 -6.69 -4.67 10.03
N LEU A 164 -7.41 -5.08 9.00
CA LEU A 164 -8.85 -5.40 9.12
C LEU A 164 -9.09 -6.79 9.73
N ALA A 165 -8.13 -7.70 9.56
CA ALA A 165 -8.23 -9.07 10.02
C ALA A 165 -6.91 -9.59 10.58
N ASP A 166 -7.01 -10.43 11.59
CA ASP A 166 -5.99 -11.36 12.01
C ASP A 166 -6.19 -12.65 11.20
N TYR A 167 -5.25 -12.91 10.30
CA TYR A 167 -5.31 -14.04 9.38
C TYR A 167 -4.96 -15.37 10.04
N GLN A 168 -4.25 -15.36 11.17
CA GLN A 168 -3.93 -16.58 11.92
C GLN A 168 -5.14 -17.08 12.69
N THR A 169 -5.86 -16.17 13.34
CA THR A 169 -7.07 -16.54 14.09
C THR A 169 -8.34 -16.52 13.24
N GLY A 170 -8.26 -15.97 12.03
CA GLY A 170 -9.39 -15.84 11.09
C GLY A 170 -10.48 -14.89 11.60
N LYS A 171 -10.11 -13.88 12.39
CA LYS A 171 -11.03 -12.93 13.03
C LYS A 171 -10.75 -11.51 12.57
N LEU A 172 -11.80 -10.68 12.58
CA LEU A 172 -11.62 -9.24 12.43
C LEU A 172 -10.89 -8.69 13.66
N THR A 173 -10.07 -7.66 13.45
CA THR A 173 -9.32 -6.96 14.51
C THR A 173 -10.19 -5.98 15.29
N PHE A 174 -11.39 -5.69 14.80
CA PHE A 174 -12.36 -4.78 15.40
C PHE A 174 -13.70 -5.50 15.67
N THR A 175 -14.47 -5.01 16.64
CA THR A 175 -15.81 -5.52 16.94
C THR A 175 -16.88 -4.81 16.12
N GLU A 176 -18.09 -5.38 16.08
CA GLU A 176 -19.25 -4.72 15.46
C GLU A 176 -19.53 -3.35 16.09
N GLU A 177 -19.39 -3.24 17.42
CA GLU A 177 -19.59 -1.99 18.14
C GLU A 177 -18.56 -0.92 17.75
N VAL A 178 -17.29 -1.31 17.57
CA VAL A 178 -16.23 -0.39 17.10
C VAL A 178 -16.50 0.05 15.67
N LEU A 179 -16.81 -0.88 14.76
CA LEU A 179 -17.15 -0.55 13.37
C LEU A 179 -18.34 0.42 13.31
N LYS A 180 -19.39 0.12 14.08
CA LYS A 180 -20.59 0.95 14.15
C LYS A 180 -20.26 2.35 14.66
N ALA A 181 -19.48 2.47 15.73
CA ALA A 181 -19.06 3.77 16.26
C ALA A 181 -18.28 4.59 15.22
N TYR A 182 -17.37 3.95 14.48
CA TYR A 182 -16.58 4.64 13.44
C TYR A 182 -17.46 5.07 12.26
N LEU A 183 -18.43 4.24 11.86
CA LEU A 183 -19.38 4.61 10.81
C LEU A 183 -20.33 5.74 11.24
N GLU A 184 -20.77 5.75 12.50
CA GLU A 184 -21.59 6.85 13.06
C GLU A 184 -20.80 8.17 13.11
N GLU A 185 -19.52 8.11 13.50
CA GLU A 185 -18.59 9.26 13.44
C GLU A 185 -18.42 9.76 12.00
N TYR A 186 -18.19 8.85 11.04
CA TYR A 186 -18.06 9.17 9.62
C TYR A 186 -19.31 9.85 9.06
N CYS A 187 -20.49 9.27 9.29
CA CYS A 187 -21.76 9.83 8.84
C CYS A 187 -22.02 11.21 9.46
N SER A 188 -21.81 11.37 10.77
CA SER A 188 -22.00 12.64 11.48
C SER A 188 -21.08 13.73 10.92
N GLY A 189 -19.85 13.36 10.61
CA GLY A 189 -18.89 14.28 10.03
C GLY A 189 -19.21 14.64 8.57
N LEU A 190 -19.74 13.71 7.76
CA LEU A 190 -20.20 14.02 6.40
C LEU A 190 -21.34 15.04 6.40
N GLU A 191 -22.27 14.93 7.34
CA GLU A 191 -23.33 15.92 7.54
C GLU A 191 -22.75 17.30 7.89
N ARG A 192 -21.73 17.35 8.76
CA ARG A 192 -21.01 18.58 9.11
C ARG A 192 -20.33 19.22 7.89
N VAL A 193 -19.57 18.43 7.12
CA VAL A 193 -18.88 18.89 5.89
C VAL A 193 -19.89 19.43 4.88
N GLY A 194 -20.98 18.70 4.66
CA GLY A 194 -22.05 19.09 3.74
C GLY A 194 -22.73 20.40 4.15
N ALA A 195 -22.97 20.62 5.44
CA ALA A 195 -23.51 21.88 5.96
C ALA A 195 -22.53 23.05 5.77
N GLN A 196 -21.25 22.86 6.12
CA GLN A 196 -20.22 23.89 6.00
C GLN A 196 -19.94 24.32 4.55
N ASN A 197 -19.87 23.38 3.62
CA ASN A 197 -19.64 23.66 2.20
C ASN A 197 -20.79 24.41 1.53
N SER A 198 -21.98 24.42 2.14
CA SER A 198 -23.12 25.20 1.63
C SER A 198 -23.07 26.67 2.04
N GLU A 199 -22.22 27.03 3.02
CA GLU A 199 -22.21 28.36 3.65
C GLU A 199 -20.94 29.18 3.35
N THR A 200 -19.81 28.55 2.98
CA THR A 200 -18.53 29.25 2.71
C THR A 200 -17.63 28.45 1.78
N GLU A 201 -16.92 29.15 0.89
CA GLU A 201 -15.90 28.57 0.00
C GLU A 201 -14.55 28.55 0.74
N PHE A 202 -13.94 27.37 0.88
CA PHE A 202 -12.66 27.18 1.57
C PHE A 202 -11.51 27.08 0.56
N PRO A 203 -10.28 27.48 0.93
CA PRO A 203 -9.13 27.30 0.06
C PRO A 203 -8.93 25.81 -0.25
N GLU A 204 -8.81 25.48 -1.53
CA GLU A 204 -8.50 24.13 -1.97
C GLU A 204 -7.01 23.82 -1.78
N PRO A 205 -6.65 22.55 -1.53
CA PRO A 205 -5.25 22.15 -1.50
C PRO A 205 -4.59 22.37 -2.86
N ILE A 206 -3.33 22.81 -2.85
CA ILE A 206 -2.46 22.91 -4.04
C ILE A 206 -2.29 21.53 -4.68
N ALA A 207 -2.14 20.50 -3.84
CA ALA A 207 -2.09 19.10 -4.23
C ALA A 207 -2.70 18.24 -3.13
N SER A 208 -3.41 17.18 -3.51
CA SER A 208 -3.95 16.17 -2.60
C SER A 208 -3.85 14.79 -3.25
N GLY A 209 -3.63 13.76 -2.45
CA GLY A 209 -3.49 12.39 -2.93
C GLY A 209 -2.28 11.68 -2.37
N ASN A 210 -1.97 10.54 -2.98
CA ASN A 210 -0.82 9.72 -2.65
C ASN A 210 0.47 10.50 -2.93
N ILE A 211 1.43 10.47 -2.00
CA ILE A 211 2.77 11.02 -2.24
C ILE A 211 3.49 10.16 -3.29
N THR A 212 3.41 10.60 -4.55
CA THR A 212 4.19 10.09 -5.69
C THR A 212 5.15 11.16 -6.21
N PRO A 213 6.09 10.84 -7.12
CA PRO A 213 6.87 11.85 -7.82
C PRO A 213 6.00 12.90 -8.51
N GLU A 214 4.83 12.51 -9.04
CA GLU A 214 3.84 13.43 -9.63
C GLU A 214 3.20 14.33 -8.58
N PHE A 215 2.81 13.81 -7.41
CA PHE A 215 2.34 14.65 -6.29
C PHE A 215 3.38 15.68 -5.89
N LEU A 216 4.64 15.24 -5.78
CA LEU A 216 5.75 16.12 -5.47
C LEU A 216 6.00 17.10 -6.60
N THR A 217 5.76 16.80 -7.87
CA THR A 217 6.02 17.73 -8.99
C THR A 217 4.83 18.62 -9.37
N GLN A 218 3.59 18.20 -9.14
CA GLN A 218 2.41 19.07 -9.15
C GLN A 218 2.46 20.05 -7.98
N GLY A 219 2.90 19.55 -6.82
CA GLY A 219 3.42 20.34 -5.72
C GLY A 219 4.50 21.28 -6.24
N VAL A 220 5.71 20.79 -6.57
CA VAL A 220 6.97 21.51 -6.88
C VAL A 220 6.94 22.40 -8.12
N GLY A 221 6.03 22.19 -9.06
CA GLY A 221 5.71 23.18 -10.11
C GLY A 221 5.16 24.50 -9.54
N GLY A 222 4.50 24.42 -8.37
CA GLY A 222 4.16 25.55 -7.48
C GLY A 222 4.86 25.54 -6.09
N ALA A 223 5.59 24.48 -5.72
CA ALA A 223 6.19 24.19 -4.40
C ALA A 223 7.69 24.44 -4.36
N LEU A 224 8.15 25.30 -5.25
CA LEU A 224 9.36 26.08 -5.05
C LEU A 224 9.06 27.42 -4.35
N GLU A 225 7.80 27.68 -3.94
CA GLU A 225 7.52 28.76 -2.98
C GLU A 225 7.90 28.30 -1.56
N GLU A 226 8.63 29.14 -0.83
CA GLU A 226 9.16 28.83 0.52
C GLU A 226 8.08 28.64 1.61
N ASP A 227 6.80 28.91 1.28
CA ASP A 227 5.67 28.99 2.24
C ASP A 227 4.57 27.94 1.99
N GLN A 228 4.91 26.65 2.07
CA GLN A 228 3.94 25.55 1.98
C GLN A 228 3.95 24.63 3.19
N THR A 229 2.78 24.09 3.52
CA THR A 229 2.60 23.13 4.60
C THR A 229 2.04 21.82 4.05
N TYR A 230 2.75 20.73 4.36
CA TYR A 230 2.33 19.37 4.04
C TYR A 230 1.63 18.76 5.24
N LEU A 231 0.44 18.21 5.02
CA LEU A 231 -0.39 17.56 6.03
C LEU A 231 -0.65 16.12 5.60
N ALA A 232 -0.46 15.18 6.53
CA ALA A 232 -0.96 13.82 6.39
C ALA A 232 -2.06 13.61 7.45
N VAL A 233 -3.04 12.77 7.14
CA VAL A 233 -4.12 12.47 8.08
C VAL A 233 -3.58 11.50 9.14
N PRO A 234 -3.57 11.88 10.44
CA PRO A 234 -3.20 10.96 11.48
C PRO A 234 -4.21 9.80 11.53
N ASN A 235 -3.74 8.58 11.77
CA ASN A 235 -4.56 7.44 12.11
C ASN A 235 -4.88 7.43 13.61
N ARG A 236 -5.68 6.45 14.04
CA ARG A 236 -6.17 6.37 15.43
C ARG A 236 -5.09 6.03 16.46
N GLU A 237 -3.90 5.62 16.02
CA GLU A 237 -2.72 5.43 16.89
C GLU A 237 -1.83 6.69 16.98
N GLY A 238 -2.21 7.79 16.33
CA GLY A 238 -1.43 9.03 16.31
C GLY A 238 -0.21 8.98 15.36
N SER A 239 -0.22 8.08 14.38
CA SER A 239 0.76 8.00 13.29
C SER A 239 0.07 8.23 11.93
N VAL A 240 0.66 7.83 10.81
CA VAL A 240 0.02 7.84 9.48
C VAL A 240 -0.02 6.44 8.89
N THR A 241 -1.06 6.14 8.13
CA THR A 241 -1.20 4.83 7.48
C THR A 241 -0.50 4.82 6.12
N ALA A 242 0.45 3.91 5.95
CA ALA A 242 1.11 3.66 4.67
C ALA A 242 0.39 2.52 3.93
N LEU A 243 0.09 2.72 2.65
CA LEU A 243 -0.45 1.67 1.81
C LEU A 243 0.66 1.06 0.96
N VAL A 244 0.99 -0.20 1.24
CA VAL A 244 1.88 -0.97 0.39
C VAL A 244 1.09 -1.44 -0.83
N CYS A 245 1.56 -1.06 -2.01
CA CYS A 245 0.89 -1.36 -3.27
C CYS A 245 1.71 -2.27 -4.18
N LYS A 246 2.99 -2.53 -3.85
CA LYS A 246 3.77 -3.57 -4.51
C LYS A 246 4.55 -4.41 -3.51
N PHE A 247 4.52 -5.73 -3.71
CA PHE A 247 5.32 -6.70 -2.98
C PHE A 247 6.12 -7.58 -3.95
N ALA A 248 7.26 -8.08 -3.49
CA ALA A 248 7.95 -9.20 -4.11
C ALA A 248 7.85 -10.42 -3.21
N ALA A 249 7.67 -11.60 -3.80
CA ALA A 249 7.67 -12.86 -3.07
C ALA A 249 8.39 -13.94 -3.88
N ILE A 250 8.86 -14.98 -3.20
CA ILE A 250 9.41 -16.18 -3.84
C ILE A 250 8.45 -17.32 -3.55
N ASN A 251 8.10 -18.10 -4.56
CA ASN A 251 7.26 -19.27 -4.42
C ASN A 251 7.93 -20.31 -3.51
N VAL A 252 7.16 -20.88 -2.57
CA VAL A 252 7.68 -21.88 -1.63
C VAL A 252 8.17 -23.16 -2.32
N THR A 253 7.69 -23.45 -3.54
CA THR A 253 8.03 -24.68 -4.27
C THR A 253 9.32 -24.62 -5.09
N VAL A 254 9.97 -23.45 -5.12
CA VAL A 254 11.24 -23.25 -5.84
C VAL A 254 12.30 -24.23 -5.31
N GLN A 255 12.71 -25.19 -6.16
CA GLN A 255 13.66 -26.23 -5.76
C GLN A 255 15.10 -25.72 -5.62
N HIS A 256 15.43 -24.60 -6.26
CA HIS A 256 16.75 -23.96 -6.24
C HIS A 256 16.62 -22.43 -6.14
N PRO A 257 16.53 -21.86 -4.92
CA PRO A 257 16.43 -20.40 -4.75
C PRO A 257 17.73 -19.67 -5.16
N LEU A 258 18.83 -20.43 -5.31
CA LEU A 258 19.97 -20.03 -6.12
C LEU A 258 19.68 -20.42 -7.57
N PHE A 259 18.91 -19.59 -8.26
CA PHE A 259 18.49 -19.78 -9.64
C PHE A 259 19.69 -20.16 -10.52
N LYS A 260 19.62 -21.29 -11.25
CA LYS A 260 20.74 -21.82 -12.04
C LYS A 260 20.45 -22.04 -13.52
N ASP A 261 19.18 -22.08 -13.90
CA ASP A 261 18.76 -22.35 -15.28
C ASP A 261 17.83 -21.23 -15.77
N ASN A 262 16.56 -21.22 -15.35
CA ASN A 262 15.55 -20.23 -15.75
C ASN A 262 14.82 -19.65 -14.52
N ILE A 263 14.34 -18.40 -14.59
CA ILE A 263 13.51 -17.73 -13.56
C ILE A 263 12.18 -17.33 -14.17
N TRP A 264 11.07 -17.76 -13.56
CA TRP A 264 9.72 -17.39 -13.95
C TRP A 264 9.21 -16.28 -13.04
N VAL A 265 8.85 -15.13 -13.62
CA VAL A 265 8.36 -13.95 -12.88
C VAL A 265 6.93 -13.63 -13.31
N ALA A 266 5.98 -13.62 -12.37
CA ALA A 266 4.61 -13.18 -12.60
C ALA A 266 4.25 -11.91 -11.84
#